data_AF-A0A820IZN8-F1
#
_entry.id   AF-A0A820IZN8-F1
#
_cell.length_a   1.000
_cell.length_b   1.000
_cell.length_c   1.000
_cell.angle_alpha   90.00
_cell.angle_beta   90.00
_cell.angle_gamma   90.00
#
_symmetry.space_group_name_H-M   'P 1'
#
loop_
_entity.id
_entity.type
_entity.pdbx_description
1 polymer ?
#
loop_
_entity_poly.entity_id
_entity_poly.type
_entity_poly.pdbx_seq_one_letter_code
_entity_poly.pdbx_strand_id
1 'polypeptide(L)'
;VIIFPPCSKTYKYNLPVCGEYPCYLSIPLLGIWDTVINSIIPTAIITIFSIIVLARVYIQKRHLNRANLWRRQRKMTIQLLSICILYLAANVPLNLVIFGHICGLSPHFGEDVQIYANYLCYFVTLLFPFVCLSTLSEMRKKLRWKGLLLFRQPRHIAIIHPK
;
A
#
# COMPACT_ATOMS: atom_id res chain seq x y z
N VAL A 1 -18.39 10.97 -18.57
CA VAL A 1 -18.14 12.41 -18.83
C VAL A 1 -17.16 12.89 -17.77
N ILE A 2 -15.93 13.21 -18.15
CA ILE A 2 -14.96 13.80 -17.22
C ILE A 2 -15.23 15.30 -17.21
N ILE A 3 -15.96 15.77 -16.21
CA ILE A 3 -16.23 17.19 -16.00
C ILE A 3 -14.96 17.78 -15.39
N PHE A 4 -14.20 18.54 -16.17
CA PHE A 4 -13.12 19.37 -15.64
C PHE A 4 -13.75 20.71 -15.20
N PRO A 5 -13.97 20.94 -13.90
CA PRO A 5 -14.49 22.22 -13.45
C PRO A 5 -13.49 23.35 -13.78
N PRO A 6 -13.96 24.58 -14.05
CA PRO A 6 -13.08 25.70 -14.34
C PRO A 6 -12.29 26.07 -13.09
N CYS A 7 -11.04 25.62 -13.03
CA CYS A 7 -10.14 25.87 -11.93
C CYS A 7 -9.17 27.01 -12.26
N SER A 8 -9.15 28.04 -11.42
CA SER A 8 -8.13 29.08 -11.50
C SER A 8 -6.80 28.50 -11.04
N LYS A 9 -5.78 28.56 -11.89
CA LYS A 9 -4.49 27.90 -11.68
C LYS A 9 -3.64 28.69 -10.68
N THR A 10 -3.75 28.39 -9.39
CA THR A 10 -2.79 28.84 -8.38
C THR A 10 -1.86 27.69 -8.02
N TYR A 11 -0.56 27.86 -8.29
CA TYR A 11 0.46 26.85 -8.01
C TYR A 11 1.40 27.37 -6.93
N LYS A 12 1.41 26.72 -5.77
CA LYS A 12 2.38 26.97 -4.70
C LYS A 12 3.49 25.92 -4.77
N TYR A 13 4.65 26.32 -5.29
CA TYR A 13 5.83 25.45 -5.47
C TYR A 13 6.64 25.18 -4.19
N ASN A 14 6.28 25.82 -3.07
CA ASN A 14 6.99 25.66 -1.79
C ASN A 14 6.47 24.49 -0.93
N LEU A 15 5.42 23.80 -1.37
CA LEU A 15 4.87 22.64 -0.67
C LEU A 15 5.56 21.36 -1.15
N PRO A 16 5.80 20.37 -0.27
CA PRO A 16 6.41 19.09 -0.65
C PRO A 16 5.50 18.23 -1.55
N VAL A 17 4.26 18.67 -1.79
CA VAL A 17 3.30 18.08 -2.71
C VAL A 17 3.17 18.99 -3.94
N CYS A 18 3.18 18.42 -5.14
CA CYS A 18 3.01 19.19 -6.37
C CYS A 18 1.64 19.87 -6.43
N GLY A 19 1.62 21.17 -6.17
CA GLY A 19 0.45 22.01 -6.38
C GLY A 19 -0.44 22.12 -5.15
N GLU A 20 -1.04 23.30 -5.03
CA GLU A 20 -2.05 23.62 -4.03
C GLU A 20 -3.23 22.63 -4.07
N TYR A 21 -4.04 22.62 -3.02
CA TYR A 21 -5.24 21.79 -2.85
C TYR A 21 -5.98 21.60 -4.20
N PRO A 22 -6.23 20.36 -4.63
CA PRO A 22 -6.73 20.13 -5.97
C PRO A 22 -8.11 20.76 -6.11
N CYS A 23 -8.29 21.61 -7.12
CA CYS A 23 -9.46 22.47 -7.19
C CYS A 23 -10.80 21.72 -7.38
N TYR A 24 -10.81 20.46 -7.82
CA TYR A 24 -12.03 19.63 -7.81
C TYR A 24 -12.62 19.45 -6.40
N LEU A 25 -11.78 19.56 -5.37
CA LEU A 25 -12.09 19.35 -3.97
C LEU A 25 -12.72 20.63 -3.37
N SER A 26 -12.65 21.79 -4.08
CA SER A 26 -13.42 23.00 -3.77
C SER A 26 -14.92 22.87 -4.08
N ILE A 27 -15.29 21.90 -4.92
CA ILE A 27 -16.69 21.56 -5.15
C ILE A 27 -17.13 20.63 -4.01
N PRO A 28 -18.09 21.05 -3.16
CA PRO A 28 -18.43 20.32 -1.94
C PRO A 28 -18.88 18.88 -2.23
N LEU A 29 -19.58 18.65 -3.34
CA LEU A 29 -20.02 17.32 -3.73
C LEU A 29 -18.84 16.38 -4.06
N LEU A 30 -17.85 16.87 -4.80
CA LEU A 30 -16.67 16.07 -5.18
C LEU A 30 -15.73 15.87 -4.00
N GLY A 31 -15.58 16.89 -3.16
CA GLY A 31 -14.80 16.76 -1.92
C GLY A 31 -15.36 15.71 -0.97
N ILE A 32 -16.69 15.69 -0.77
CA ILE A 32 -17.36 14.66 0.05
C ILE A 32 -17.21 13.29 -0.61
N TRP A 33 -17.40 13.19 -1.93
CA TRP A 33 -17.26 11.92 -2.65
C TRP A 33 -15.86 11.32 -2.48
N ASP A 34 -14.81 12.12 -2.69
CA ASP A 34 -13.42 11.66 -2.57
C ASP A 34 -13.08 11.28 -1.12
N THR A 35 -13.49 12.09 -0.16
CA THR A 35 -13.20 11.86 1.25
C THR A 35 -13.95 10.64 1.79
N VAL A 36 -15.25 10.54 1.56
CA VAL A 36 -16.07 9.47 2.14
C VAL A 36 -15.90 8.17 1.37
N ILE A 37 -16.04 8.22 0.04
CA ILE A 37 -16.12 7.00 -0.77
C ILE A 37 -14.74 6.47 -1.12
N ASN A 38 -13.78 7.33 -1.42
CA ASN A 38 -12.43 6.88 -1.80
C ASN A 38 -11.48 6.73 -0.62
N SER A 39 -11.73 7.38 0.52
CA SER A 39 -10.86 7.27 1.71
C SER A 39 -11.51 6.50 2.86
N ILE A 40 -12.63 6.98 3.40
CA ILE A 40 -13.21 6.42 4.66
C ILE A 40 -13.74 5.00 4.47
N ILE A 41 -14.59 4.77 3.47
CA ILE A 41 -15.21 3.45 3.20
C ILE A 41 -14.15 2.36 2.99
N PRO A 42 -13.19 2.49 2.05
CA PRO A 42 -12.18 1.48 1.83
C PRO A 42 -11.28 1.27 3.06
N THR A 43 -10.94 2.33 3.81
CA THR A 43 -10.17 2.18 5.05
C THR A 43 -10.94 1.35 6.10
N ALA A 44 -12.24 1.61 6.27
CA ALA A 44 -13.08 0.85 7.19
C ALA A 44 -13.19 -0.62 6.78
N ILE A 45 -13.42 -0.88 5.49
CA ILE A 45 -13.47 -2.24 4.91
C ILE A 45 -12.15 -2.96 5.18
N ILE A 46 -11.01 -2.36 4.82
CA ILE A 46 -9.68 -2.95 5.03
C ILE A 46 -9.45 -3.28 6.50
N THR A 47 -9.84 -2.39 7.41
CA THR A 47 -9.71 -2.60 8.85
C THR A 47 -10.53 -3.79 9.33
N ILE A 48 -11.81 -3.85 8.96
CA ILE A 48 -12.73 -4.94 9.34
C ILE A 48 -12.21 -6.28 8.82
N PHE A 49 -11.88 -6.36 7.53
CA PHE A 49 -11.37 -7.60 6.93
C PHE A 49 -10.03 -8.02 7.54
N SER A 50 -9.14 -7.08 7.87
CA SER A 50 -7.88 -7.37 8.55
C SER A 50 -8.10 -8.02 9.92
N ILE A 51 -9.04 -7.48 10.71
CA ILE A 51 -9.43 -8.03 12.02
C ILE A 51 -10.03 -9.43 11.86
N ILE A 52 -10.94 -9.62 10.90
CA ILE A 52 -11.56 -10.93 10.63
C ILE A 52 -10.51 -11.96 10.24
N VAL A 53 -9.55 -11.60 9.39
CA VAL A 53 -8.46 -12.49 8.96
C VAL A 53 -7.58 -12.87 10.15
N LEU A 54 -7.23 -11.92 11.02
CA LEU A 54 -6.49 -12.20 12.27
C LEU A 54 -7.24 -13.16 13.18
N ALA A 55 -8.53 -12.91 13.42
CA ALA A 55 -9.38 -13.75 14.24
C ALA A 55 -9.48 -15.17 13.68
N ARG A 56 -9.71 -15.30 12.36
CA ARG A 56 -9.75 -16.61 11.68
C ARG A 56 -8.45 -17.38 11.81
N VAL A 57 -7.31 -16.71 11.67
CA VAL A 57 -6.00 -17.36 11.87
C VAL A 57 -5.80 -17.81 13.30
N TYR A 58 -6.20 -17.01 14.29
CA TYR A 58 -6.11 -17.40 15.69
C TYR A 58 -6.97 -18.63 16.00
N ILE A 59 -8.20 -18.67 15.49
CA ILE A 59 -9.12 -19.80 15.66
C ILE A 59 -8.61 -21.05 14.91
N GLN A 60 -8.17 -20.90 13.66
CA GLN A 60 -7.64 -22.02 12.86
C GLN A 60 -6.34 -22.59 13.44
N LYS A 61 -5.51 -21.78 14.11
CA LYS A 61 -4.34 -22.27 14.85
C LYS A 61 -4.72 -23.31 15.90
N ARG A 62 -5.87 -23.11 16.56
CA ARG A 62 -6.37 -23.98 17.63
C ARG A 62 -7.02 -25.26 17.09
N HIS A 63 -7.62 -25.21 15.89
CA HIS A 63 -8.36 -26.34 15.32
C HIS A 63 -7.56 -27.25 14.35
N LEU A 64 -6.53 -26.75 13.66
CA LEU A 64 -5.84 -27.51 12.61
C LEU A 64 -4.47 -28.04 13.07
N ASN A 65 -4.42 -29.32 13.45
CA ASN A 65 -3.19 -30.09 13.69
C ASN A 65 -2.36 -30.40 12.42
N ARG A 66 -2.62 -29.74 11.28
CA ARG A 66 -1.92 -29.96 10.00
C ARG A 66 -0.84 -28.90 9.76
N ALA A 67 0.36 -29.18 10.24
CA ALA A 67 1.51 -28.26 10.21
C ALA A 67 1.88 -27.72 8.81
N ASN A 68 1.69 -28.51 7.74
CA ASN A 68 2.09 -28.10 6.39
C ASN A 68 1.12 -27.12 5.72
N LEU A 69 -0.19 -27.35 5.83
CA LEU A 69 -1.21 -26.42 5.32
C LEU A 69 -1.19 -25.10 6.12
N TRP A 70 -0.95 -25.20 7.43
CA TRP A 70 -0.77 -24.06 8.32
C TRP A 70 0.40 -23.16 7.91
N ARG A 71 1.57 -23.72 7.58
CA ARG A 71 2.72 -22.93 7.12
C ARG A 71 2.43 -22.14 5.84
N ARG A 72 1.61 -22.67 4.93
CA ARG A 72 1.22 -21.99 3.68
C ARG A 72 0.17 -20.89 3.93
N GLN A 73 -0.88 -21.19 4.69
CA GLN A 73 -1.92 -20.23 5.09
C GLN A 73 -1.32 -19.04 5.86
N ARG A 74 -0.47 -19.32 6.86
CA ARG A 74 0.20 -18.29 7.67
C ARG A 74 1.03 -17.32 6.83
N LYS A 75 1.73 -17.79 5.78
CA LYS A 75 2.51 -16.91 4.90
C LYS A 75 1.63 -15.94 4.12
N MET A 76 0.51 -16.40 3.57
CA MET A 76 -0.42 -15.52 2.83
C MET A 76 -1.13 -14.55 3.77
N THR A 77 -1.50 -14.98 4.98
CA THR A 77 -2.08 -14.08 5.97
C THR A 77 -1.09 -13.00 6.43
N ILE A 78 0.16 -13.36 6.71
CA ILE A 78 1.19 -12.37 7.07
C ILE A 78 1.38 -11.37 5.92
N GLN A 79 1.36 -11.83 4.66
CA GLN A 79 1.41 -10.93 3.50
C GLN A 79 0.30 -9.88 3.53
N LEU A 80 -0.94 -10.36 3.64
CA LEU A 80 -2.12 -9.50 3.62
C LEU A 80 -2.06 -8.53 4.80
N LEU A 81 -1.69 -9.01 5.98
CA LEU A 81 -1.51 -8.18 7.17
C LEU A 81 -0.43 -7.12 6.99
N SER A 82 0.73 -7.46 6.42
CA SER A 82 1.78 -6.48 6.17
C SER A 82 1.32 -5.38 5.21
N ILE A 83 0.57 -5.73 4.17
CA ILE A 83 -0.01 -4.76 3.23
C ILE A 83 -1.04 -3.88 3.94
N CYS A 84 -1.94 -4.47 4.73
CA CYS A 84 -2.96 -3.74 5.47
C CYS A 84 -2.35 -2.81 6.52
N ILE A 85 -1.31 -3.25 7.25
CA ILE A 85 -0.60 -2.41 8.23
C ILE A 85 0.09 -1.24 7.53
N LEU A 86 0.77 -1.48 6.41
CA LEU A 86 1.43 -0.41 5.64
C LEU A 86 0.40 0.62 5.15
N TYR A 87 -0.75 0.15 4.64
CA TYR A 87 -1.84 1.01 4.22
C TYR A 87 -2.45 1.81 5.38
N LEU A 88 -2.71 1.16 6.51
CA LEU A 88 -3.27 1.81 7.70
C LEU A 88 -2.28 2.82 8.30
N ALA A 89 -0.99 2.51 8.36
CA ALA A 89 0.01 3.42 8.90
C ALA A 89 0.05 4.76 8.16
N ALA A 90 -0.17 4.76 6.85
CA ALA A 90 -0.24 5.99 6.05
C ALA A 90 -1.63 6.66 6.08
N ASN A 91 -2.72 5.89 6.09
CA ASN A 91 -4.08 6.44 6.02
C ASN A 91 -4.68 6.84 7.38
N VAL A 92 -4.27 6.23 8.49
CA VAL A 92 -4.76 6.58 9.83
C VAL A 92 -4.49 8.04 10.20
N PRO A 93 -3.27 8.61 10.05
CA PRO A 93 -3.05 10.01 10.39
C PRO A 93 -3.91 10.96 9.53
N LEU A 94 -4.11 10.64 8.25
CA LEU A 94 -4.93 11.42 7.34
C LEU A 94 -6.42 11.38 7.72
N ASN A 95 -6.96 10.18 8.00
CA ASN A 95 -8.34 10.02 8.44
C ASN A 95 -8.58 10.70 9.79
N LEU A 96 -7.63 10.68 10.71
CA LEU A 96 -7.77 11.30 12.04
C LEU A 96 -7.92 12.84 11.94
N VAL A 97 -7.15 13.48 11.05
CA VAL A 97 -7.28 14.91 10.75
C VAL A 97 -8.65 15.21 10.10
N ILE A 98 -9.07 14.41 9.13
CA ILE A 98 -10.38 14.56 8.45
C ILE A 98 -11.53 14.42 9.45
N PHE A 99 -11.49 13.41 10.33
CA PHE A 99 -12.49 13.25 11.40
C PHE A 99 -12.49 14.46 12.33
N GLY A 100 -11.33 15.02 12.65
CA GLY A 100 -11.22 16.25 13.42
C GLY A 100 -11.98 17.42 12.78
N HIS A 101 -11.79 17.64 11.47
CA HIS A 101 -12.52 18.68 10.74
C HIS A 101 -14.04 18.45 10.70
N ILE A 102 -14.48 17.20 10.53
CA ILE A 102 -15.91 16.84 10.57
C ILE A 102 -16.52 17.11 11.95
N CYS A 103 -15.76 16.89 13.02
CA CYS A 103 -16.18 17.19 14.40
C CYS A 103 -16.16 18.69 14.75
N GLY A 104 -15.83 19.58 13.80
CA GLY A 104 -15.84 21.03 13.99
C GLY A 104 -14.52 21.61 14.49
N LEU A 105 -13.39 20.87 14.42
CA LEU A 105 -12.08 21.47 14.67
C LEU A 105 -11.73 22.46 13.55
N SER A 106 -11.01 23.51 13.95
CA SER A 106 -10.55 24.58 13.05
C SER A 106 -9.88 24.00 11.79
N PRO A 107 -10.15 24.55 10.60
CA PRO A 107 -9.58 24.09 9.34
C PRO A 107 -8.04 24.16 9.29
N HIS A 108 -7.43 24.96 10.15
CA HIS A 108 -5.96 25.07 10.26
C HIS A 108 -5.33 23.99 11.15
N PHE A 109 -6.14 23.20 11.86
CA PHE A 109 -5.64 22.19 12.77
C PHE A 109 -5.18 20.96 11.97
N GLY A 110 -3.86 20.75 11.89
CA GLY A 110 -3.28 19.56 11.26
C GLY A 110 -2.97 19.69 9.77
N GLU A 111 -2.92 20.91 9.21
CA GLU A 111 -2.49 21.15 7.82
C GLU A 111 -1.09 20.56 7.56
N ASP A 112 -0.13 20.76 8.47
CA ASP A 112 1.22 20.18 8.35
C ASP A 112 1.16 18.64 8.34
N VAL A 113 0.39 18.07 9.27
CA VAL A 113 0.22 16.62 9.40
C VAL A 113 -0.40 16.03 8.14
N GLN A 114 -1.37 16.71 7.54
CA GLN A 114 -2.03 16.29 6.31
C GLN A 114 -1.05 16.28 5.13
N ILE A 115 -0.18 17.29 5.02
CA ILE A 115 0.84 17.38 3.97
C ILE A 115 1.83 16.21 4.07
N TYR A 116 2.36 15.94 5.26
CA TYR A 116 3.29 14.83 5.49
C TYR A 116 2.60 13.46 5.32
N ALA A 117 1.36 13.31 5.77
CA ALA A 117 0.59 12.08 5.60
C ALA A 117 0.30 11.78 4.12
N ASN A 118 -0.07 12.80 3.34
CA ASN A 118 -0.29 12.64 1.91
C ASN A 118 1.01 12.25 1.17
N TYR A 119 2.14 12.86 1.57
CA TYR A 119 3.45 12.48 1.04
C TYR A 119 3.78 11.01 1.35
N LEU A 120 3.53 10.54 2.59
CA LEU A 120 3.72 9.15 2.99
C LEU A 120 2.87 8.16 2.17
N CYS A 121 1.64 8.52 1.81
CA CYS A 121 0.78 7.68 0.96
C CYS A 121 1.43 7.37 -0.40
N TYR A 122 2.16 8.30 -1.00
CA TYR A 122 2.90 8.03 -2.26
C TYR A 122 4.00 6.98 -2.07
N PHE A 123 4.69 6.99 -0.92
CA PHE A 123 5.67 5.95 -0.61
C PHE A 123 5.03 4.59 -0.43
N VAL A 124 3.83 4.51 0.14
CA VAL A 124 3.10 3.24 0.24
C VAL A 124 2.83 2.65 -1.15
N THR A 125 2.38 3.45 -2.11
CA THR A 125 2.17 2.99 -3.49
C THR A 125 3.47 2.50 -4.13
N LEU A 126 4.60 3.17 -3.87
CA LEU A 126 5.91 2.75 -4.35
C LEU A 126 6.42 1.46 -3.68
N LEU A 127 6.14 1.28 -2.38
CA LEU A 127 6.57 0.13 -1.59
C LEU A 127 5.68 -1.11 -1.81
N PHE A 128 4.44 -0.91 -2.27
CA PHE A 128 3.48 -1.97 -2.54
C PHE A 128 4.02 -3.12 -3.42
N PRO A 129 4.66 -2.86 -4.59
CA PRO A 129 5.24 -3.93 -5.40
C PRO A 129 6.37 -4.67 -4.68
N PHE A 130 7.17 -4.00 -3.85
CA PHE A 130 8.25 -4.64 -3.09
C PHE A 130 7.71 -5.56 -1.99
N VAL A 131 6.63 -5.16 -1.30
CA VAL A 131 5.93 -6.00 -0.33
C VAL A 131 5.30 -7.22 -1.02
N CYS A 132 4.69 -7.04 -2.19
CA CYS A 132 4.17 -8.15 -2.98
C CYS A 132 5.29 -9.12 -3.43
N LEU A 133 6.38 -8.59 -4.01
CA LEU A 133 7.52 -9.37 -4.52
C LEU A 133 8.27 -10.13 -3.42
N SER A 134 8.48 -9.50 -2.26
CA SER A 134 9.16 -10.13 -1.13
C SER A 134 8.39 -11.34 -0.56
N THR A 135 7.07 -11.38 -0.80
CA THR A 135 6.18 -12.38 -0.22
C THR A 135 5.77 -13.49 -1.19
N LEU A 136 5.89 -13.28 -2.51
CA LEU A 136 5.82 -14.31 -3.54
C LEU A 136 7.03 -15.27 -3.45
N SER A 137 6.97 -16.19 -2.48
CA SER A 137 8.03 -17.18 -2.23
C SER A 137 8.33 -18.09 -3.43
N GLU A 138 7.35 -18.28 -4.32
CA GLU A 138 7.48 -18.96 -5.62
C GLU A 138 8.39 -18.19 -6.59
N MET A 139 8.19 -16.87 -6.72
CA MET A 139 9.02 -16.02 -7.57
C MET A 139 10.40 -15.81 -7.00
N ARG A 140 10.54 -15.72 -5.66
CA ARG A 140 11.85 -15.63 -5.00
C ARG A 140 12.69 -16.88 -5.25
N LYS A 141 12.07 -18.07 -5.26
CA LYS A 141 12.73 -19.30 -5.70
C LYS A 141 13.13 -19.16 -7.17
N LYS A 142 12.21 -18.87 -8.10
CA LYS A 142 12.55 -18.73 -9.53
C LYS A 142 13.64 -17.69 -9.81
N LEU A 143 13.64 -16.55 -9.12
CA LEU A 143 14.64 -15.50 -9.28
C LEU A 143 16.00 -15.92 -8.72
N ARG A 144 16.02 -16.60 -7.57
CA ARG A 144 17.25 -17.17 -7.00
C ARG A 144 17.82 -18.28 -7.89
N TRP A 145 16.96 -19.09 -8.49
CA TRP A 145 17.33 -20.11 -9.48
C TRP A 145 17.87 -19.48 -10.77
N LYS A 146 17.25 -18.42 -11.29
CA LYS A 146 17.77 -17.68 -12.45
C LYS A 146 19.10 -16.97 -12.14
N GLY A 147 19.26 -16.38 -10.95
CA GLY A 147 20.52 -15.79 -10.50
C GLY A 147 21.63 -16.82 -10.34
N LEU A 148 21.30 -18.02 -9.82
CA LEU A 148 22.24 -19.15 -9.77
C LEU A 148 22.58 -19.71 -11.16
N LEU A 149 21.62 -19.76 -12.09
CA LEU A 149 21.84 -20.20 -13.47
C LEU A 149 22.65 -19.17 -14.29
N LEU A 150 22.46 -17.87 -14.06
CA LEU A 150 23.29 -16.80 -14.64
C LEU A 150 24.74 -16.86 -14.12
N PHE A 151 24.94 -17.24 -12.85
CA PHE A 151 26.27 -17.52 -12.29
C PHE A 151 26.85 -18.90 -12.67
N ARG A 152 26.04 -19.77 -13.30
CA ARG A 152 26.42 -21.11 -13.77
C ARG A 152 26.51 -21.21 -15.29
N GLN A 153 26.73 -20.10 -16.03
CA GLN A 153 27.21 -20.24 -17.40
C GLN A 153 28.59 -20.92 -17.37
N PRO A 154 28.74 -22.12 -17.97
CA PRO A 154 30.01 -22.83 -17.97
C PRO A 154 31.00 -22.05 -18.81
N ARG A 155 32.21 -21.83 -18.27
CA ARG A 155 33.40 -21.54 -19.08
C ARG A 155 33.46 -22.61 -20.18
N HIS A 156 33.32 -22.22 -21.44
CA HIS A 156 33.56 -23.10 -22.58
C HIS A 156 34.99 -23.65 -22.45
N ILE A 157 35.11 -24.93 -22.05
CA ILE A 157 36.35 -25.69 -22.18
C ILE A 157 36.49 -25.97 -23.66
N ALA A 158 37.35 -25.21 -24.34
CA ALA A 158 37.78 -25.51 -25.69
C ALA A 158 38.62 -26.80 -25.64
N ILE A 159 38.04 -27.92 -26.09
CA ILE A 159 38.77 -29.15 -26.33
C ILE A 159 39.54 -28.93 -27.64
N ILE A 160 40.83 -28.62 -27.52
CA ILE A 160 41.77 -28.62 -28.65
C ILE A 160 42.05 -30.10 -28.97
N HIS A 161 41.57 -30.57 -30.11
CA HIS A 161 41.96 -31.86 -30.68
C HIS A 161 43.39 -31.75 -31.22
N PRO A 162 44.35 -32.58 -30.77
CA PRO A 162 45.65 -32.67 -31.42
C PRO A 162 45.51 -33.50 -32.70
N LYS A 163 46.02 -32.97 -33.80
CA LYS A 163 46.47 -33.72 -34.98
C LYS A 163 47.96 -33.46 -35.15
#